data_AF-A0AAW9SS49-F1
#
_entry.id   AF-A0AAW9SS49-F1
#
_cell.length_a   1.000
_cell.length_b   1.000
_cell.length_c   1.000
_cell.angle_alpha   90.00
_cell.angle_beta   90.00
_cell.angle_gamma   90.00
#
_symmetry.space_group_name_H-M   'P 1'
#
loop_
_entity.id
_entity.type
_entity.pdbx_description
1 polymer ?
#
loop_
_entity_poly.entity_id
_entity_poly.type
_entity_poly.pdbx_seq_one_letter_code
_entity_poly.pdbx_strand_id
1 'polypeptide(L)'
;MKKQRTGVSEPAEQSIQKPAVASRSVAKAAETEDQRQALVALRQKLAIEIDMSESARDLGTLSARFLETLERIQVIDDKQNKNQGGGALDEFTKRREARRAPAA
;
A
#
# COMPACT_ATOMS: atom_id res chain seq x y z
N MET A 1 -42.67 -27.46 -18.02
CA MET A 1 -42.75 -25.98 -18.07
C MET A 1 -41.86 -25.39 -16.98
N LYS A 2 -41.04 -24.39 -17.33
CA LYS A 2 -40.24 -23.45 -16.48
C LYS A 2 -39.01 -24.07 -15.76
N LYS A 3 -37.78 -23.94 -16.31
CA LYS A 3 -36.82 -22.79 -16.35
C LYS A 3 -35.95 -22.72 -15.08
N GLN A 4 -34.67 -23.10 -15.17
CA GLN A 4 -33.45 -22.24 -15.31
C GLN A 4 -32.84 -21.88 -13.94
N ARG A 5 -31.65 -22.42 -13.60
CA ARG A 5 -30.29 -21.82 -13.78
C ARG A 5 -30.09 -20.51 -13.00
N THR A 6 -29.21 -20.57 -11.99
CA THR A 6 -28.10 -19.66 -11.63
C THR A 6 -27.67 -20.06 -10.20
N GLY A 7 -26.44 -20.48 -9.89
CA GLY A 7 -25.17 -20.03 -10.42
C GLY A 7 -24.93 -18.60 -9.96
N VAL A 8 -24.21 -18.42 -8.84
CA VAL A 8 -23.17 -17.40 -8.61
C VAL A 8 -22.80 -17.43 -7.12
N SER A 9 -21.56 -17.88 -6.94
CA SER A 9 -20.70 -17.76 -5.79
C SER A 9 -20.34 -16.30 -5.46
N GLU A 10 -20.00 -16.08 -4.19
CA GLU A 10 -19.22 -14.96 -3.63
C GLU A 10 -19.93 -13.59 -3.48
N PRO A 11 -19.58 -12.86 -2.41
CA PRO A 11 -18.30 -12.15 -2.42
C PRO A 11 -17.35 -12.72 -1.37
N ALA A 12 -16.12 -12.97 -1.83
CA ALA A 12 -14.94 -13.14 -1.02
C ALA A 12 -15.03 -12.29 0.25
N GLU A 13 -14.92 -12.94 1.40
CA GLU A 13 -14.41 -12.30 2.60
C GLU A 13 -13.04 -11.75 2.22
N GLN A 14 -13.03 -10.49 1.78
CA GLN A 14 -11.84 -9.69 1.66
C GLN A 14 -11.25 -9.69 3.05
N SER A 15 -10.28 -10.59 3.23
CA SER A 15 -9.38 -10.60 4.36
C SER A 15 -8.68 -9.26 4.31
N ILE A 16 -9.27 -8.28 4.97
CA ILE A 16 -8.62 -7.03 5.30
C ILE A 16 -7.40 -7.48 6.08
N GLN A 17 -6.26 -7.53 5.38
CA GLN A 17 -4.98 -7.84 5.98
C GLN A 17 -4.77 -6.79 7.06
N LYS A 18 -5.07 -7.21 8.30
CA LYS A 18 -4.85 -6.43 9.51
C LYS A 18 -3.39 -6.00 9.43
N PRO A 19 -3.08 -4.69 9.40
CA PRO A 19 -1.72 -4.23 9.19
C PRO A 19 -0.85 -4.88 10.26
N ALA A 20 0.08 -5.72 9.83
CA ALA A 20 1.00 -6.42 10.70
C ALA A 20 1.65 -5.37 11.59
N VAL A 21 1.59 -5.61 12.91
CA VAL A 21 2.05 -4.70 13.95
C VAL A 21 3.44 -4.20 13.55
N ALA A 22 3.55 -2.90 13.23
CA ALA A 22 4.78 -2.29 12.74
C ALA A 22 5.94 -2.71 13.65
N SER A 23 6.78 -3.60 13.15
CA SER A 23 7.87 -4.16 13.93
C SER A 23 8.83 -3.03 14.29
N ARG A 24 8.95 -2.73 15.58
CA ARG A 24 9.89 -1.72 16.11
C ARG A 24 11.36 -1.98 15.75
N SER A 25 11.68 -3.17 15.24
CA SER A 25 13.03 -3.57 14.85
C SER A 25 13.16 -3.63 13.34
N VAL A 26 14.13 -2.88 12.81
CA VAL A 26 14.52 -2.90 11.40
C VAL A 26 14.97 -4.29 10.95
N ALA A 27 15.70 -5.01 11.81
CA ALA A 27 16.18 -6.36 11.48
C ALA A 27 15.03 -7.33 11.26
N LYS A 28 14.03 -7.31 12.16
CA LYS A 28 12.82 -8.14 12.02
C LYS A 28 11.97 -7.76 10.81
N ALA A 29 11.91 -6.47 10.48
CA ALA A 29 11.20 -5.99 9.32
C ALA A 29 11.89 -6.41 8.01
N ALA A 30 13.23 -6.44 7.99
CA ALA A 30 14.03 -6.85 6.84
C ALA A 30 13.96 -8.36 6.57
N GLU A 31 13.63 -9.18 7.57
CA GLU A 31 13.35 -10.61 7.40
C GLU A 31 12.03 -10.86 6.66
N THR A 32 11.15 -9.86 6.58
CA THR A 32 9.90 -9.97 5.82
C THR A 32 10.15 -9.65 4.34
N GLU A 33 9.42 -10.32 3.44
CA GLU A 33 9.37 -9.93 2.01
C GLU A 33 8.59 -8.62 1.77
N ASP A 34 8.15 -7.95 2.85
CA ASP A 34 7.45 -6.67 2.79
C ASP A 34 8.43 -5.50 2.90
N GLN A 35 8.88 -5.04 1.73
CA GLN A 35 9.76 -3.87 1.60
C GLN A 35 9.19 -2.62 2.28
N ARG A 36 7.86 -2.45 2.29
CA ARG A 36 7.22 -1.30 2.92
C ARG A 36 7.38 -1.34 4.43
N GLN A 37 7.18 -2.51 5.05
CA GLN A 37 7.37 -2.69 6.48
C GLN A 37 8.83 -2.43 6.90
N ALA A 38 9.80 -2.90 6.11
CA ALA A 38 11.21 -2.62 6.34
C ALA A 38 11.51 -1.11 6.34
N LEU A 39 10.97 -0.37 5.37
CA LEU A 39 11.15 1.08 5.28
C LEU A 39 10.45 1.83 6.43
N VAL A 40 9.26 1.38 6.86
CA VAL A 40 8.55 1.99 7.99
C VAL A 40 9.33 1.80 9.30
N ALA A 41 9.90 0.61 9.52
CA ALA A 41 10.74 0.37 10.68
C ALA A 41 12.02 1.22 10.63
N LEU A 42 12.64 1.36 9.45
CA LEU A 42 13.81 2.22 9.27
C LEU A 42 13.49 3.69 9.55
N ARG A 43 12.34 4.20 9.09
CA ARG A 43 11.86 5.54 9.39
C ARG A 43 11.75 5.77 10.90
N GLN A 44 11.16 4.82 11.64
CA GLN A 44 11.01 4.92 13.10
C GLN A 44 12.38 4.98 13.79
N LYS A 45 13.32 4.13 13.36
CA LYS A 45 14.68 4.13 13.91
C LYS A 45 15.41 5.44 13.64
N LEU A 46 15.35 5.95 12.41
CA LEU A 46 16.00 7.20 12.04
C LEU A 46 15.43 8.40 12.80
N ALA A 47 14.12 8.45 13.05
CA ALA A 47 13.51 9.50 13.86
C ALA A 47 14.09 9.52 15.29
N ILE A 48 14.22 8.34 15.92
CA ILE A 48 14.82 8.22 17.26
C ILE A 48 16.29 8.65 17.23
N GLU A 49 17.07 8.20 16.24
CA GLU A 49 18.48 8.57 16.12
C GLU A 49 18.68 10.08 15.88
N ILE A 50 17.79 10.72 15.13
CA ILE A 50 17.79 12.17 14.92
C ILE A 50 17.54 12.90 16.24
N ASP A 51 16.50 12.51 16.99
CA ASP A 51 16.15 13.13 18.27
C ASP A 51 17.25 12.97 19.32
N MET A 52 18.02 11.88 19.25
CA MET A 52 19.14 11.58 20.16
C MET A 52 20.49 12.12 19.69
N SER A 53 20.60 12.66 18.47
CA SER A 53 21.89 13.05 17.90
C SER A 53 22.35 14.42 18.42
N GLU A 54 23.46 14.44 19.16
CA GLU A 54 24.13 15.68 19.60
C GLU A 54 25.13 16.24 18.56
N SER A 55 25.48 15.42 17.56
CA SER A 55 26.43 15.79 16.50
C SER A 55 25.70 16.43 15.32
N ALA A 56 26.01 17.70 15.03
CA ALA A 56 25.42 18.42 13.90
C ALA A 56 25.76 17.79 12.52
N ARG A 57 26.93 17.13 12.42
CA ARG A 57 27.35 16.42 11.21
C ARG A 57 26.53 15.15 10.99
N ASP A 58 26.29 14.40 12.06
CA ASP A 58 25.50 13.17 11.99
C ASP A 58 24.02 13.48 11.78
N LEU A 59 23.52 14.56 12.38
CA LEU A 59 22.17 15.06 12.17
C LEU A 59 21.86 15.32 10.69
N GLY A 60 22.78 15.97 9.96
CA GLY A 60 22.61 16.20 8.51
C GLY A 60 22.52 14.89 7.71
N THR A 61 23.38 13.92 8.05
CA THR A 61 23.39 12.61 7.39
C THR A 61 22.12 11.81 7.69
N LEU A 62 21.69 11.79 8.96
CA LEU A 62 20.48 11.09 9.39
C LEU A 62 19.22 11.72 8.77
N SER A 63 19.15 13.06 8.73
CA SER A 63 18.04 13.79 8.11
C SER A 63 17.91 13.49 6.61
N ALA A 64 19.04 13.44 5.89
CA ALA A 64 19.04 13.09 4.47
C ALA A 64 18.50 11.66 4.24
N ARG A 65 18.97 10.69 5.03
CA ARG A 65 18.48 9.30 4.97
C ARG A 65 17.00 9.17 5.35
N PHE A 66 16.54 9.99 6.30
CA PHE A 66 15.15 10.01 6.71
C PHE A 66 14.24 10.49 5.58
N LEU A 67 14.61 11.59 4.91
CA LEU A 67 13.87 12.09 3.75
C LEU A 67 13.82 11.08 2.60
N GLU A 68 14.95 10.48 2.25
CA GLU A 68 14.99 9.42 1.22
C GLU A 68 14.07 8.23 1.58
N THR A 69 14.03 7.85 2.86
CA THR A 69 13.15 6.78 3.34
C THR A 69 11.67 7.16 3.19
N LEU A 70 11.29 8.40 3.50
CA LEU A 70 9.93 8.90 3.30
C LEU A 70 9.50 8.88 1.84
N GLU A 71 10.37 9.35 0.94
CA GLU A 71 10.11 9.35 -0.50
C GLU A 71 9.88 7.93 -1.02
N ARG A 72 10.69 6.95 -0.60
CA ARG A 72 10.52 5.54 -0.99
C ARG A 72 9.21 4.94 -0.49
N ILE A 73 8.80 5.26 0.74
CA ILE A 73 7.51 4.82 1.28
C ILE A 73 6.38 5.42 0.43
N GLN A 74 6.44 6.71 0.14
CA GLN A 74 5.43 7.39 -0.68
C GLN A 74 5.31 6.75 -2.08
N VAL A 75 6.43 6.44 -2.74
CA VAL A 75 6.41 5.75 -4.05
C VAL A 75 5.73 4.38 -3.97
N ILE A 76 5.94 3.62 -2.90
CA ILE A 76 5.28 2.33 -2.71
C ILE A 76 3.78 2.52 -2.47
N ASP A 77 3.40 3.46 -1.62
CA ASP A 77 2.00 3.77 -1.29
C ASP A 77 1.24 4.24 -2.53
N ASP A 78 1.85 5.10 -3.36
CA ASP A 78 1.27 5.56 -4.61
C ASP A 78 1.09 4.43 -5.63
N LYS A 79 2.04 3.49 -5.70
CA LYS A 79 1.92 2.30 -6.56
C LYS A 79 0.81 1.37 -6.07
N GLN A 80 0.71 1.15 -4.76
CA GLN A 80 -0.35 0.35 -4.17
C GLN A 80 -1.73 0.97 -4.43
N ASN A 81 -1.87 2.29 -4.29
CA ASN A 81 -3.11 3.02 -4.56
C ASN A 81 -3.50 3.01 -6.04
N LYS A 82 -2.55 3.14 -6.97
CA LYS A 82 -2.82 3.09 -8.42
C LYS A 82 -3.28 1.71 -8.92
N ASN A 83 -2.84 0.64 -8.25
CA ASN A 83 -3.19 -0.72 -8.61
C ASN A 83 -4.54 -1.19 -8.03
N GLN A 84 -5.14 -0.44 -7.10
CA GLN A 84 -6.48 -0.72 -6.56
C GLN A 84 -7.58 -0.20 -7.51
N GLY A 85 -7.62 -0.80 -8.71
CA GLY A 85 -8.53 -0.53 -9.81
C GLY A 85 -9.90 0.04 -9.41
N GLY A 86 -10.07 1.31 -9.75
CA GLY A 86 -11.31 2.07 -9.64
C GLY A 86 -11.17 3.43 -10.32
N GLY A 87 -10.24 3.55 -11.27
CA GLY A 87 -9.95 4.80 -11.95
C GLY A 87 -11.13 5.26 -12.81
N ALA A 88 -11.25 6.56 -13.05
CA ALA A 88 -12.32 7.15 -13.87
C ALA A 88 -12.48 6.43 -15.24
N LEU A 89 -11.38 5.93 -15.81
CA LEU A 89 -11.38 5.14 -17.05
C LEU A 89 -12.19 3.84 -16.93
N ASP A 90 -12.14 3.14 -15.80
CA ASP A 90 -12.95 1.95 -15.53
C ASP A 90 -14.44 2.31 -15.43
N GLU A 91 -14.77 3.44 -14.79
CA GLU A 91 -16.14 3.94 -14.72
C GLU A 91 -16.68 4.35 -16.10
N PHE A 92 -15.86 4.97 -16.94
CA PHE A 92 -16.19 5.30 -18.33
C PHE A 92 -16.41 4.05 -19.18
N THR A 93 -15.56 3.03 -19.02
CA THR A 93 -15.65 1.76 -19.75
C THR A 93 -16.92 1.01 -19.34
N LYS A 94 -17.21 0.94 -18.04
CA LYS A 94 -18.45 0.36 -17.49
C LYS A 94 -19.70 1.10 -17.95
N ARG A 95 -19.70 2.44 -17.99
CA ARG A 95 -20.81 3.24 -18.57
C ARG A 95 -20.97 3.06 -20.07
N ARG A 96 -19.89 2.77 -20.80
CA ARG A 96 -19.94 2.52 -22.24
C ARG A 96 -20.52 1.14 -22.52
N GLU A 97 -20.11 0.13 -21.77
CA GLU A 97 -20.63 -1.24 -21.85
C GLU A 97 -22.10 -1.32 -21.45
N ALA A 98 -22.51 -0.66 -20.37
CA ALA A 98 -23.91 -0.57 -19.94
C ALA A 98 -24.83 0.10 -20.99
N ARG A 99 -24.29 1.02 -21.80
CA ARG A 99 -25.01 1.64 -22.93
C ARG A 99 -24.97 0.80 -24.21
N ARG A 100 -24.03 -0.14 -24.31
CA ARG A 100 -23.83 -1.01 -25.49
C ARG A 100 -24.53 -2.37 -25.35
N ALA A 101 -25.08 -2.70 -24.18
CA ALA A 101 -26.00 -3.80 -24.01
C ALA A 101 -27.44 -3.31 -24.25
N PRO A 102 -27.99 -3.37 -25.49
CA PRO A 102 -29.39 -3.06 -25.71
C PRO A 102 -30.26 -4.15 -25.08
N ALA A 103 -31.45 -3.70 -24.68
CA ALA A 103 -32.60 -4.51 -24.30
C ALA A 103 -32.70 -5.82 -25.11
N ALA A 104 -32.70 -6.94 -24.40
CA ALA A 104 -33.23 -8.21 -24.87
C ALA A 104 -34.57 -8.44 -24.16
#